data_AF-A0A128A3Z1-F1
#
_entry.id   AF-A0A128A3Z1-F1
#
_cell.length_a   1.000
_cell.length_b   1.000
_cell.length_c   1.000
_cell.angle_alpha   90.00
_cell.angle_beta   90.00
_cell.angle_gamma   90.00
#
_symmetry.space_group_name_H-M   'P 1'
#
loop_
_entity.id
_entity.type
_entity.pdbx_description
1 polymer ?
#
loop_
_entity_poly.entity_id
_entity_poly.type
_entity_poly.pdbx_seq_one_letter_code
_entity_poly.pdbx_strand_id
1 'polypeptide(L)' 'MSFEGIDIQIEKYVKKINEKNELLKDPNLTQEARKRIESEIKSATLERNKWKMRKNNLFTTRHKK' A
#
# COMPACT_ATOMS: atom_id res chain seq x y z
N MET A 1 7.40 -16.00 -8.14
CA MET A 1 6.39 -15.26 -7.34
C MET A 1 5.09 -15.29 -8.11
N SER A 2 4.04 -15.92 -7.56
CA SER A 2 2.75 -16.12 -8.23
C SER A 2 1.86 -14.87 -8.13
N PHE A 3 0.85 -14.75 -9.00
CA PHE A 3 -0.15 -13.66 -8.96
C PHE A 3 -0.82 -13.52 -7.59
N GLU A 4 -1.21 -14.65 -6.98
CA GLU A 4 -1.82 -14.68 -5.64
C GLU A 4 -0.89 -14.08 -4.57
N GLY A 5 0.42 -14.33 -4.68
CA GLY A 5 1.41 -13.73 -3.80
C GLY A 5 1.52 -12.21 -3.94
N ILE A 6 1.30 -11.66 -5.14
CA ILE A 6 1.29 -10.22 -5.37
C ILE A 6 0.00 -9.59 -4.82
N ASP A 7 -1.14 -10.26 -5.00
CA ASP A 7 -2.43 -9.78 -4.49
C ASP A 7 -2.45 -9.72 -2.96
N ILE A 8 -1.92 -10.74 -2.29
CA ILE A 8 -1.74 -10.74 -0.82
C ILE A 8 -0.89 -9.53 -0.36
N GLN A 9 0.18 -9.18 -1.10
CA GLN A 9 0.98 -8.00 -0.74
C GLN A 9 0.18 -6.71 -0.94
N ILE A 10 -0.57 -6.58 -2.03
CA ILE A 10 -1.41 -5.40 -2.30
C ILE A 10 -2.44 -5.24 -1.16
N GLU A 11 -3.14 -6.31 -0.79
CA GLU A 11 -4.12 -6.29 0.30
C GLU A 11 -3.49 -5.93 1.65
N LYS A 12 -2.31 -6.48 1.95
CA LYS A 12 -1.56 -6.15 3.17
C LYS A 12 -1.29 -4.65 3.28
N TYR A 13 -0.83 -4.01 2.19
CA TYR A 13 -0.58 -2.57 2.20
C TYR A 13 -1.87 -1.75 2.21
N VAL A 14 -2.95 -2.21 1.56
CA VAL A 14 -4.27 -1.57 1.63
C VAL A 14 -4.78 -1.55 3.07
N LYS A 15 -4.72 -2.70 3.78
CA LYS A 15 -5.13 -2.78 5.19
C LYS A 15 -4.29 -1.84 6.06
N LYS A 16 -2.96 -1.84 5.88
CA LYS A 16 -2.06 -0.94 6.62
C LYS A 16 -2.38 0.54 6.38
N ILE A 17 -2.68 0.94 5.13
CA ILE A 17 -3.05 2.31 4.80
C ILE A 17 -4.37 2.69 5.50
N ASN A 18 -5.37 1.81 5.47
CA ASN A 18 -6.66 2.05 6.11
C ASN A 18 -6.51 2.19 7.63
N GLU A 19 -5.78 1.29 8.28
CA GLU A 19 -5.49 1.36 9.73
C GLU A 19 -4.84 2.70 10.10
N LYS A 20 -3.86 3.15 9.31
CA LYS A 20 -3.17 4.43 9.53
C LYS A 20 -4.06 5.64 9.27
N ASN A 21 -4.95 5.56 8.28
CA ASN A 21 -5.96 6.60 8.03
C ASN A 21 -6.98 6.69 9.16
N GLU A 22 -7.39 5.57 9.77
CA GLU A 22 -8.26 5.61 10.96
C GLU A 22 -7.56 6.31 12.14
N LEU A 23 -6.26 6.08 12.35
CA LEU A 23 -5.49 6.80 13.37
C LEU A 23 -5.42 8.31 13.12
N LEU A 24 -5.46 8.77 11.86
CA LEU A 24 -5.47 10.20 11.52
C LEU A 24 -6.79 10.92 11.87
N LYS A 25 -7.88 10.15 12.03
CA LYS A 25 -9.18 10.70 12.44
C LYS A 25 -9.21 11.06 13.92
N ASP A 26 -8.25 10.61 14.72
CA ASP A 26 -8.16 10.97 16.13
C ASP A 26 -7.92 12.49 16.28
N PRO A 27 -8.83 13.23 16.93
CA PRO A 27 -8.71 14.68 17.10
C PRO A 27 -7.65 15.07 18.15
N ASN A 28 -7.22 14.15 19.01
CA ASN A 28 -6.18 14.35 20.02
C ASN A 28 -4.77 14.03 19.50
N LEU A 29 -4.65 13.69 18.22
CA LEU A 29 -3.38 13.34 17.61
C LEU A 29 -2.48 14.58 17.50
N THR A 30 -1.26 14.49 18.06
CA THR A 30 -0.29 15.59 17.96
C THR A 30 0.14 15.81 16.51
N GLN A 31 0.53 17.06 16.19
CA GLN A 31 0.97 17.41 14.83
C GLN A 31 2.18 16.57 14.37
N GLU A 32 3.09 16.24 15.28
CA GLU A 32 4.23 15.36 14.98
C GLU A 32 3.79 13.91 14.71
N ALA A 33 2.86 13.37 15.51
CA ALA A 33 2.31 12.04 15.27
C ALA A 33 1.55 11.98 13.94
N ARG A 34 0.76 13.01 13.61
CA ARG A 34 0.10 13.16 12.32
C ARG A 34 1.10 13.11 11.15
N LYS A 35 2.16 13.91 11.19
CA LYS A 35 3.21 13.90 10.15
C LYS A 35 3.89 12.54 10.00
N ARG A 36 4.16 11.84 11.11
CA ARG A 36 4.73 10.48 11.07
C ARG A 36 3.78 9.50 10.38
N ILE A 37 2.51 9.51 10.78
CA ILE A 37 1.48 8.63 10.21
C ILE A 37 1.27 8.93 8.72
N GLU A 38 1.22 10.20 8.31
CA GLU A 38 1.14 10.60 6.90
C GLU A 38 2.35 10.11 6.08
N SER A 39 3.56 10.18 6.64
CA SER A 39 4.78 9.64 6.02
C SER A 39 4.73 8.12 5.85
N GLU A 40 4.21 7.40 6.86
CA GLU A 40 4.00 5.96 6.78
C GLU A 40 2.96 5.57 5.72
N ILE A 41 1.86 6.33 5.64
CA ILE A 41 0.82 6.14 4.60
C ILE A 41 1.41 6.37 3.21
N LYS A 42 2.19 7.43 3.04
CA LYS A 42 2.86 7.74 1.76
C LYS A 42 3.80 6.60 1.36
N SER A 43 4.60 6.11 2.29
CA SER A 43 5.52 4.99 2.06
C SER A 43 4.77 3.70 1.71
N ALA A 44 3.72 3.36 2.46
CA ALA A 44 2.88 2.19 2.19
C ALA A 44 2.15 2.28 0.84
N THR A 45 1.73 3.49 0.44
CA THR A 45 1.09 3.76 -0.86
C THR A 45 2.07 3.54 -2.01
N LEU A 46 3.32 4.00 -1.86
CA LEU A 46 4.38 3.76 -2.85
C LEU A 46 4.65 2.26 -3.02
N GLU A 47 4.78 1.51 -1.92
CA GLU A 47 4.99 0.06 -1.97
C GLU A 47 3.80 -0.66 -2.61
N ARG A 48 2.56 -0.33 -2.24
CA ARG A 48 1.34 -0.85 -2.89
C ARG A 48 1.39 -0.62 -4.40
N ASN A 49 1.75 0.59 -4.84
CA ASN A 49 1.82 0.93 -6.26
C ASN A 49 2.91 0.12 -6.99
N LYS A 50 4.07 -0.12 -6.37
CA LYS A 50 5.10 -1.01 -6.92
C LYS A 50 4.55 -2.43 -7.13
N TRP A 51 3.80 -2.97 -6.17
CA TRP A 51 3.18 -4.29 -6.30
C TRP A 51 2.11 -4.32 -7.40
N LYS A 52 1.27 -3.28 -7.52
CA LYS A 52 0.33 -3.14 -8.64
C LYS A 52 1.03 -3.12 -10.00
N MET A 53 2.15 -2.38 -10.12
CA MET A 53 2.94 -2.36 -11.35
C MET A 53 3.54 -3.74 -11.65
N ARG A 54 4.08 -4.44 -10.64
CA ARG A 54 4.57 -5.82 -10.81
C ARG A 54 3.47 -6.76 -11.30
N LYS A 55 2.25 -6.66 -10.75
CA LYS A 55 1.09 -7.44 -11.22
C LYS A 55 0.80 -7.17 -12.70
N ASN A 56 0.78 -5.90 -13.10
CA ASN A 56 0.53 -5.50 -14.48
C ASN A 56 1.64 -6.00 -15.43
N ASN A 57 2.91 -5.90 -15.01
CA ASN A 57 4.04 -6.38 -15.80
C ASN A 57 3.97 -7.90 -15.98
N LEU A 58 3.63 -8.65 -14.92
CA LEU A 58 3.46 -10.11 -14.98
C LEU A 58 2.29 -10.50 -15.91
N PHE A 59 1.21 -9.73 -15.92
CA PHE A 59 0.06 -9.94 -16.80
C PHE A 59 0.43 -9.68 -18.27
N THR A 60 1.05 -8.52 -18.55
CA THR A 60 1.42 -8.14 -19.91
C THR A 60 2.51 -9.03 -20.53
N THR A 61 3.47 -9.51 -19.74
CA THR A 61 4.47 -10.49 -20.24
C THR A 61 3.87 -11.86 -20.51
N ARG A 62 2.82 -12.28 -19.77
CA ARG A 62 2.13 -13.55 -20.02
C ARG A 62 1.25 -13.51 -21.27
N HIS A 63 0.64 -12.37 -21.60
CA HIS A 63 -0.24 -12.20 -22.77
C HIS A 63 0.49 -11.85 -24.07
N LYS A 64 1.82 -11.62 -24.04
CA LYS A 64 2.66 -11.41 -25.24
C LYS A 64 3.33 -12.69 -25.76
N LYS A 65 3.14 -13.83 -25.09
CA LYS A 65 3.53 -15.17 -25.56
C LYS A 65 2.29 -15.90 -26.04
#